data_AF-A0A1M3CUY9-F1
#
_entry.id   AF-A0A1M3CUY9-F1
#
_cell.length_a   1.000
_cell.length_b   1.000
_cell.length_c   1.000
_cell.angle_alpha   90.00
_cell.angle_beta   90.00
_cell.angle_gamma   90.00
#
_symmetry.space_group_name_H-M   'P 1'
#
loop_
_entity.id
_entity.type
_entity.pdbx_description
1 polymer ?
#
loop_
_entity_poly.entity_id
_entity_poly.type
_entity_poly.pdbx_seq_one_letter_code
_entity_poly.pdbx_strand_id
1 'polypeptide(L)'
;MIKAGYRQNLSGGAMRDDVKQFNLGFISHKVLNIEQARIEFIQALENLLSIINSDKEIKPFLHDYPFEAKNIYLSLVFKKTNGKYVDQPHIAYVFLNTSKEEILYYIYDEECKKIVCCHQESYQDGLRIYNETIDCSN
;
A
#
# COMPACT_ATOMS: atom_id res chain seq x y z
N MET A 1 5.68 -17.66 19.72
CA MET A 1 5.58 -17.50 18.25
C MET A 1 4.77 -16.24 17.98
N ILE A 2 5.40 -15.18 17.46
CA ILE A 2 4.66 -13.99 17.00
C ILE A 2 4.09 -14.37 15.63
N LYS A 3 2.76 -14.48 15.52
CA LYS A 3 2.09 -14.67 14.22
C LYS A 3 2.54 -13.55 13.28
N ALA A 4 2.93 -13.90 12.05
CA ALA A 4 3.10 -12.91 10.99
C ALA A 4 1.76 -12.20 10.81
N GLY A 5 1.69 -10.95 11.25
CA GLY A 5 0.47 -10.15 11.26
C GLY A 5 0.83 -8.69 11.04
N TYR A 6 -0.14 -7.91 10.59
CA TYR A 6 0.04 -6.50 10.31
C TYR A 6 -0.18 -5.68 11.60
N ARG A 7 0.70 -4.70 11.87
CA ARG A 7 0.41 -3.61 12.81
C ARG A 7 -0.09 -2.41 12.01
N GLN A 8 -1.29 -1.93 12.33
CA GLN A 8 -1.92 -0.79 11.65
C GLN A 8 -1.52 0.52 12.36
N ASN A 9 -1.12 1.53 11.58
CA ASN A 9 -0.98 2.92 12.00
C ASN A 9 -1.97 3.75 11.17
N LEU A 10 -2.96 4.36 11.82
CA LEU A 10 -3.92 5.28 11.19
C LEU A 10 -3.46 6.72 11.44
N SER A 11 -3.43 7.56 10.41
CA SER A 11 -3.29 9.01 10.53
C SER A 11 -4.46 9.69 9.81
N GLY A 12 -5.10 10.69 10.45
CA GLY A 12 -6.32 11.33 9.93
C GLY A 12 -6.05 12.33 8.79
N GLY A 13 -6.96 12.39 7.83
CA GLY A 13 -6.99 13.36 6.72
C GLY A 13 -7.67 14.69 7.10
N ALA A 14 -7.44 15.73 6.31
CA ALA A 14 -7.93 17.09 6.52
C ALA A 14 -9.47 17.14 6.57
N MET A 15 -10.05 17.18 7.77
CA MET A 15 -11.49 17.30 7.99
C MET A 15 -11.85 18.76 8.21
N ARG A 16 -12.54 19.38 7.23
CA ARG A 16 -13.33 20.59 7.49
C ARG A 16 -14.82 20.32 7.28
N ASP A 17 -15.18 19.65 6.18
CA ASP A 17 -16.58 19.44 5.77
C ASP A 17 -16.87 18.02 5.23
N ASP A 18 -15.90 17.38 4.57
CA ASP A 18 -16.00 16.04 3.98
C ASP A 18 -14.67 15.27 4.04
N VAL A 19 -14.72 13.98 3.70
CA VAL A 19 -13.57 13.09 3.60
C VAL A 19 -13.04 13.14 2.19
N LYS A 20 -11.80 13.63 2.03
CA LYS A 20 -11.11 13.69 0.72
C LYS A 20 -10.14 12.55 0.50
N GLN A 21 -9.58 12.02 1.59
CA GLN A 21 -8.54 11.02 1.55
C GLN A 21 -8.54 10.16 2.82
N PHE A 22 -8.29 8.86 2.65
CA PHE A 22 -7.90 7.96 3.74
C PHE A 22 -6.40 7.72 3.72
N ASN A 23 -5.74 7.82 4.89
CA ASN A 23 -4.32 7.52 5.05
C ASN A 23 -4.15 6.30 5.96
N LEU A 24 -3.61 5.22 5.39
CA LEU A 24 -3.36 3.98 6.11
C LEU A 24 -1.92 3.52 5.91
N GLY A 25 -1.26 3.19 7.03
CA GLY A 25 0.05 2.55 7.02
C GLY A 25 -0.01 1.20 7.74
N PHE A 26 0.56 0.16 7.15
CA PHE A 26 0.71 -1.14 7.80
C PHE A 26 2.17 -1.52 7.92
N ILE A 27 2.54 -2.16 9.04
CA ILE A 27 3.83 -2.80 9.24
C ILE A 27 3.64 -4.31 9.20
N SER A 28 4.39 -5.00 8.35
CA SER A 28 4.40 -6.45 8.22
C SER A 28 5.78 -7.03 8.48
N HIS A 29 5.82 -8.31 8.85
CA HIS A 29 7.05 -9.09 9.01
C HIS A 29 7.35 -10.02 7.81
N LYS A 30 6.58 -9.87 6.72
CA LYS A 30 6.84 -10.57 5.45
C LYS A 30 8.14 -10.08 4.82
N VAL A 31 8.76 -10.95 4.02
CA VAL A 31 9.97 -10.68 3.24
C VAL A 31 9.60 -10.91 1.78
N LEU A 32 9.45 -9.83 1.01
CA LEU A 32 8.84 -9.85 -0.31
C LEU A 32 9.78 -9.30 -1.38
N ASN A 33 9.78 -9.93 -2.55
CA ASN A 33 10.33 -9.32 -3.77
C ASN A 33 9.32 -8.31 -4.36
N ILE A 34 9.67 -7.66 -5.48
CA ILE A 34 8.82 -6.65 -6.14
C ILE A 34 7.46 -7.25 -6.56
N GLU A 35 7.44 -8.43 -7.18
CA GLU A 35 6.21 -9.05 -7.67
C GLU A 35 5.25 -9.38 -6.52
N GLN A 36 5.76 -9.98 -5.45
CA GLN A 36 4.96 -10.31 -4.27
C GLN A 36 4.48 -9.04 -3.55
N ALA A 37 5.34 -8.02 -3.44
CA ALA A 37 4.96 -6.74 -2.85
C ALA A 37 3.86 -6.03 -3.67
N ARG A 38 3.92 -6.10 -5.01
CA ARG A 38 2.88 -5.59 -5.90
C ARG A 38 1.54 -6.25 -5.63
N ILE A 39 1.51 -7.58 -5.59
CA ILE A 39 0.27 -8.34 -5.35
C ILE A 39 -0.34 -7.92 -4.01
N GLU A 40 0.45 -7.90 -2.93
CA GLU A 40 -0.02 -7.51 -1.60
C GLU A 40 -0.51 -6.06 -1.56
N PHE A 41 0.18 -5.14 -2.24
CA PHE A 41 -0.17 -3.73 -2.27
C PHE A 41 -1.46 -3.47 -3.05
N ILE A 42 -1.56 -3.98 -4.28
CA ILE A 42 -2.75 -3.84 -5.13
C ILE A 42 -3.95 -4.49 -4.45
N GLN A 43 -3.80 -5.73 -3.96
CA GLN A 43 -4.89 -6.42 -3.27
C GLN A 43 -5.37 -5.63 -2.05
N ALA A 44 -4.47 -5.07 -1.24
CA ALA A 44 -4.85 -4.25 -0.09
C ALA A 44 -5.58 -2.96 -0.51
N LEU A 45 -5.10 -2.28 -1.56
CA LEU A 45 -5.72 -1.06 -2.08
C LEU A 45 -7.11 -1.32 -2.66
N GLU A 46 -7.26 -2.34 -3.51
CA GLU A 46 -8.55 -2.71 -4.12
C GLU A 46 -9.56 -3.13 -3.06
N ASN A 47 -9.13 -3.90 -2.05
CA ASN A 47 -9.99 -4.27 -0.93
C ASN A 47 -10.45 -3.03 -0.13
N LEU A 48 -9.56 -2.07 0.12
CA LEU A 48 -9.92 -0.83 0.82
C LEU A 48 -10.92 -0.01 0.00
N LEU A 49 -10.69 0.15 -1.30
CA LEU A 49 -11.61 0.85 -2.20
C LEU A 49 -12.98 0.16 -2.23
N SER A 50 -13.01 -1.17 -2.30
CA SER A 50 -14.24 -1.96 -2.27
C SER A 50 -15.02 -1.76 -0.96
N ILE A 51 -14.33 -1.83 0.19
CA ILE A 51 -14.95 -1.61 1.51
C ILE A 51 -15.54 -0.18 1.59
N ILE A 52 -14.75 0.83 1.21
CA ILE A 52 -15.18 2.24 1.27
C ILE A 52 -16.36 2.49 0.35
N ASN A 53 -16.30 2.05 -0.91
CA ASN A 53 -17.33 2.33 -1.90
C ASN A 53 -18.62 1.52 -1.67
N SER A 54 -18.57 0.42 -0.94
CA SER A 54 -19.75 -0.39 -0.60
C SER A 54 -20.44 0.03 0.69
N ASP A 55 -19.77 0.82 1.53
CA ASP A 55 -20.29 1.30 2.80
C ASP A 55 -21.25 2.49 2.60
N LYS A 56 -22.53 2.24 2.90
CA LYS A 56 -23.61 3.23 2.76
C LYS A 56 -23.58 4.30 3.86
N GLU A 57 -22.97 4.02 5.00
CA GLU A 57 -22.92 4.93 6.15
C GLU A 57 -21.85 6.01 5.93
N ILE A 58 -20.71 5.67 5.33
CA ILE A 58 -19.66 6.66 5.06
C ILE A 58 -19.93 7.48 3.80
N LYS A 59 -20.69 6.94 2.85
CA LYS A 59 -20.96 7.56 1.53
C LYS A 59 -21.37 9.04 1.59
N PRO A 60 -22.28 9.48 2.49
CA PRO A 60 -22.68 10.89 2.58
C PRO A 60 -21.54 11.85 2.97
N PHE A 61 -20.44 11.32 3.52
CA PHE A 61 -19.29 12.09 3.98
C PHE A 61 -18.12 12.08 3.00
N LEU A 62 -18.18 11.29 1.91
CA LEU A 62 -17.12 11.21 0.91
C LEU A 62 -17.21 12.42 -0.04
N HIS A 63 -16.10 13.14 -0.21
CA HIS A 63 -16.01 14.30 -1.11
C HIS A 63 -16.24 13.89 -2.57
N ASP A 64 -15.55 12.81 -2.98
CA ASP A 64 -15.72 12.16 -4.26
C ASP A 64 -16.54 10.89 -4.08
N TYR A 65 -17.36 10.49 -5.08
CA TYR A 65 -17.98 9.17 -5.09
C TYR A 65 -18.15 8.65 -6.53
N PRO A 66 -17.66 7.45 -6.88
CA PRO A 66 -16.89 6.55 -6.00
C PRO A 66 -15.50 7.12 -5.66
N PHE A 67 -14.93 6.66 -4.55
CA PHE A 67 -13.50 6.85 -4.27
C PHE A 67 -12.66 6.03 -5.24
N GLU A 68 -11.55 6.62 -5.67
CA GLU A 68 -10.55 6.01 -6.56
C GLU A 68 -9.20 5.92 -5.84
N ALA A 69 -8.19 5.31 -6.47
CA ALA A 69 -6.86 5.15 -5.88
C ALA A 69 -6.25 6.48 -5.38
N LYS A 70 -6.49 7.59 -6.10
CA LYS A 70 -6.05 8.94 -5.69
C LYS A 70 -6.59 9.40 -4.33
N ASN A 71 -7.72 8.84 -3.89
CA ASN A 71 -8.35 9.14 -2.60
C ASN A 71 -7.78 8.28 -1.46
N ILE A 72 -6.84 7.37 -1.71
CA ILE A 72 -6.27 6.48 -0.68
C ILE A 72 -4.75 6.61 -0.66
N TYR A 73 -4.20 7.18 0.41
CA TYR A 73 -2.79 7.00 0.72
C TYR A 73 -2.63 5.66 1.47
N LEU A 74 -2.11 4.66 0.78
CA LEU A 74 -1.75 3.38 1.38
C LEU A 74 -0.22 3.24 1.43
N SER A 75 0.30 2.79 2.57
CA SER A 75 1.68 2.38 2.70
C SER A 75 1.85 1.06 3.43
N LEU A 76 2.77 0.22 2.95
CA LEU A 76 3.17 -1.04 3.59
C LEU A 76 4.66 -0.97 3.88
N VAL A 77 5.02 -1.20 5.15
CA VAL A 77 6.39 -1.23 5.63
C VAL A 77 6.74 -2.66 6.03
N PHE A 78 7.84 -3.20 5.52
CA PHE A 78 8.30 -4.54 5.83
C PHE A 78 9.49 -4.47 6.79
N LYS A 79 9.31 -5.02 7.98
CA LYS A 79 10.29 -4.99 9.07
C LYS A 79 10.55 -6.37 9.62
N LYS A 80 11.78 -6.63 10.02
CA LYS A 80 12.13 -7.75 10.88
C LYS A 80 11.43 -7.61 12.24
N THR A 81 11.38 -8.71 12.99
CA THR A 81 10.81 -8.75 14.35
C THR A 81 11.54 -7.83 15.34
N ASN A 82 12.81 -7.52 15.08
CA ASN A 82 13.61 -6.58 15.87
C ASN A 82 13.38 -5.10 15.49
N GLY A 83 12.41 -4.80 14.62
CA GLY A 83 12.04 -3.44 14.23
C GLY A 83 12.91 -2.81 13.13
N LYS A 84 13.98 -3.48 12.69
CA LYS A 84 14.77 -3.07 11.51
C LYS A 84 14.04 -3.39 10.22
N TYR A 85 14.42 -2.76 9.11
CA TYR A 85 13.94 -3.15 7.79
C TYR A 85 14.40 -4.57 7.44
N VAL A 86 13.68 -5.19 6.49
CA VAL A 86 14.13 -6.42 5.85
C VAL A 86 15.40 -6.15 5.01
N ASP A 87 16.24 -7.18 4.84
CA ASP A 87 17.50 -7.04 4.09
C ASP A 87 17.26 -7.00 2.58
N GLN A 88 18.14 -6.29 1.86
CA GLN A 88 18.21 -6.38 0.40
C GLN A 88 18.36 -7.84 -0.06
N PRO A 89 17.78 -8.21 -1.22
CA PRO A 89 17.11 -7.35 -2.21
C PRO A 89 15.60 -7.16 -1.98
N HIS A 90 15.09 -7.45 -0.78
CA HIS A 90 13.65 -7.44 -0.50
C HIS A 90 13.10 -6.02 -0.27
N ILE A 91 11.84 -5.84 -0.62
CA ILE A 91 11.14 -4.57 -0.46
C ILE A 91 10.96 -4.26 1.03
N ALA A 92 11.46 -3.11 1.44
CA ALA A 92 11.36 -2.56 2.78
C ALA A 92 10.13 -1.64 2.93
N TYR A 93 9.71 -0.99 1.85
CA TYR A 93 8.62 -0.03 1.88
C TYR A 93 7.96 0.10 0.51
N VAL A 94 6.63 0.16 0.47
CA VAL A 94 5.84 0.47 -0.73
C VAL A 94 4.72 1.43 -0.37
N PHE A 95 4.45 2.41 -1.23
CA PHE A 95 3.30 3.30 -1.06
C PHE A 95 2.78 3.84 -2.39
N LEU A 96 1.54 4.33 -2.39
CA LEU A 96 0.93 5.04 -3.53
C LEU A 96 1.16 6.54 -3.40
N ASN A 97 1.83 7.13 -4.40
CA ASN A 97 1.86 8.58 -4.59
C ASN A 97 0.56 9.01 -5.27
N THR A 98 -0.41 9.46 -4.47
CA THR A 98 -1.75 9.80 -4.96
C THR A 98 -1.78 10.98 -5.92
N SER A 99 -0.78 11.87 -5.91
CA SER A 99 -0.72 13.01 -6.84
C SER A 99 -0.32 12.61 -8.26
N LYS A 100 0.36 11.47 -8.42
CA LYS A 100 0.82 10.96 -9.73
C LYS A 100 0.22 9.60 -10.09
N GLU A 101 -0.51 8.99 -9.16
CA GLU A 101 -1.02 7.62 -9.29
C GLU A 101 0.08 6.59 -9.58
N GLU A 102 1.23 6.77 -8.92
CA GLU A 102 2.42 5.92 -9.05
C GLU A 102 2.64 5.12 -7.77
N ILE A 103 2.95 3.83 -7.92
CA ILE A 103 3.37 2.96 -6.82
C ILE A 103 4.89 2.98 -6.78
N LEU A 104 5.46 3.32 -5.62
CA LEU A 104 6.89 3.39 -5.42
C LEU A 104 7.34 2.32 -4.44
N TYR A 105 8.37 1.57 -4.84
CA TYR A 105 8.94 0.46 -4.08
C TYR A 105 10.36 0.82 -3.66
N TYR A 106 10.69 0.52 -2.40
CA TYR A 106 11.97 0.86 -1.82
C TYR A 106 12.60 -0.33 -1.12
N ILE A 107 13.92 -0.37 -1.18
CA ILE A 107 14.78 -1.25 -0.38
C ILE A 107 15.52 -0.44 0.67
N TYR A 108 15.97 -1.09 1.74
CA TYR A 108 16.86 -0.46 2.72
C TYR A 108 18.32 -0.78 2.37
N ASP A 109 19.07 0.24 1.98
CA ASP A 109 20.52 0.18 1.80
C ASP A 109 21.22 0.25 3.16
N GLU A 110 21.78 -0.88 3.59
CA GLU A 110 22.52 -1.02 4.85
C GLU A 110 23.89 -0.33 4.81
N GLU A 111 24.51 -0.14 3.65
CA GLU A 111 25.81 0.54 3.53
C GLU A 111 25.61 2.04 3.73
N CYS A 112 24.62 2.62 3.04
CA CYS A 112 24.32 4.04 3.10
C CYS A 112 23.38 4.41 4.27
N LYS A 113 22.81 3.42 4.97
CA LYS A 113 21.76 3.56 5.99
C LYS A 113 20.53 4.35 5.49
N LYS A 114 20.11 4.11 4.25
CA LYS A 114 19.04 4.86 3.57
C LYS A 114 17.99 3.95 2.94
N ILE A 115 16.78 4.45 2.82
CA ILE A 115 15.73 3.82 2.01
C ILE A 115 15.85 4.38 0.61
N VAL A 116 15.97 3.51 -0.40
CA VAL A 116 16.25 3.89 -1.79
C VAL A 116 15.15 3.33 -2.69
N CYS A 117 14.61 4.17 -3.57
CA CYS A 117 13.60 3.76 -4.54
C CYS A 117 14.27 2.82 -5.54
N CYS A 118 13.76 1.59 -5.65
CA CYS A 118 14.31 0.57 -6.54
C CYS A 118 13.41 0.26 -7.73
N HIS A 119 12.11 0.57 -7.63
CA HIS A 119 11.15 0.36 -8.70
C HIS A 119 9.99 1.35 -8.57
N GLN A 120 9.42 1.72 -9.71
CA GLN A 120 8.25 2.56 -9.81
C GLN A 120 7.38 2.09 -10.98
N GLU A 121 6.06 2.13 -10.79
CA GLU A 121 5.09 1.85 -11.85
C GLU A 121 3.81 2.66 -11.65
N SER A 122 3.01 2.80 -12.71
CA SER A 122 1.68 3.37 -12.56
C SER A 122 0.77 2.40 -11.81
N TYR A 123 -0.22 2.92 -11.08
CA TYR A 123 -1.24 2.09 -10.44
C TYR A 123 -1.97 1.20 -11.47
N GLN A 124 -2.25 1.72 -12.66
CA GLN A 124 -2.90 0.97 -13.74
C GLN A 124 -2.04 -0.19 -14.26
N ASP A 125 -0.73 0.00 -14.41
CA ASP A 125 0.17 -1.09 -14.79
C ASP A 125 0.28 -2.14 -13.67
N GLY A 126 0.39 -1.69 -12.42
CA GLY A 126 0.41 -2.59 -11.25
C GLY A 126 -0.86 -3.44 -11.16
N LEU A 127 -2.03 -2.82 -11.37
CA LEU A 127 -3.33 -3.50 -11.38
C LEU A 127 -3.45 -4.47 -12.56
N ARG A 128 -2.99 -4.10 -13.75
CA ARG A 128 -2.97 -4.99 -14.92
C ARG A 128 -2.13 -6.24 -14.64
N ILE A 129 -0.90 -6.07 -14.16
CA ILE A 129 0.00 -7.18 -13.82
C ILE A 129 -0.59 -8.06 -12.73
N TYR A 130 -1.22 -7.45 -11.71
CA TYR A 130 -1.92 -8.20 -10.66
C TYR A 130 -3.02 -9.09 -11.24
N ASN A 131 -3.89 -8.54 -12.10
CA ASN A 131 -4.98 -9.29 -12.74
C ASN A 131 -4.45 -10.44 -13.61
N GLU A 132 -3.41 -10.18 -14.41
CA GLU A 132 -2.75 -11.22 -15.22
C GLU A 132 -2.17 -12.34 -14.33
N THR A 133 -1.61 -11.99 -13.17
CA THR A 133 -1.02 -12.96 -12.24
C THR A 133 -2.06 -13.86 -11.57
N ILE A 134 -3.20 -13.30 -11.16
CA ILE A 134 -4.29 -14.09 -10.55
C ILE A 134 -5.02 -14.96 -11.57
N ASP A 135 -5.17 -14.50 -12.81
CA ASP A 135 -5.82 -15.28 -13.88
C ASP A 135 -4.98 -16.50 -14.29
N CYS A 136 -3.65 -16.38 -14.29
CA CYS A 136 -2.74 -17.52 -14.54
C CYS A 136 -2.64 -18.51 -13.37
N SER A 137 -3.19 -18.18 -12.20
CA SER A 137 -3.13 -19.03 -10.99
C SER A 137 -4.40 -19.87 -10.77
N ASN A 138 -5.41 -19.72 -11.63
CA ASN A 138 -6.67 -20.47 -11.64
C ASN A 138 -6.72 -21.47 -12.81
#